data_AF-B5AJU1-F1
#
_entry.id   AF-B5AJU1-F1
#
_cell.length_a   1.000
_cell.length_b   1.000
_cell.length_c   1.000
_cell.angle_alpha   90.00
_cell.angle_beta   90.00
_cell.angle_gamma   90.00
#
_symmetry.space_group_name_H-M   'P 1'
#
loop_
_entity.id
_entity.type
_entity.pdbx_description
1 polymer ?
#
loop_
_entity_poly.entity_id
_entity_poly.type
_entity_poly.pdbx_seq_one_letter_code
_entity_poly.pdbx_strand_id
1 'polypeptide(L)'
;SAVAENTYLLKLVNPEIFEYSGVWPKDPFVPAAKLTSALAAQFSIPIKFEYARGVVGKVFAPTAVSETVLNVHRGILNILQLNIKKTQNVYELQEAGAQGVCKTHYVISEDAKAERIHLTKSKDLNNCQERIMKDFGLAYTEKCVECQQ
;
A
#
# COMPACT_ATOMS: atom_id res chain seq x y z
N SER A 1 7.96 14.05 -23.64
CA SER A 1 9.01 13.03 -23.50
C SER A 1 8.36 11.68 -23.29
N ALA A 2 8.58 10.73 -24.18
CA ALA A 2 7.92 9.43 -24.16
C ALA A 2 8.32 8.68 -22.88
N VAL A 3 7.39 8.60 -21.93
CA VAL A 3 7.50 7.68 -20.80
C VAL A 3 7.19 6.30 -21.39
N ALA A 4 8.12 5.35 -21.21
CA ALA A 4 8.00 3.99 -21.75
C ALA A 4 6.62 3.39 -21.46
N GLU A 5 6.12 2.53 -22.35
CA GLU A 5 4.83 1.85 -22.19
C GLU A 5 4.68 1.35 -20.75
N ASN A 6 3.60 1.77 -20.06
CA ASN A 6 3.27 1.40 -18.68
C ASN A 6 4.09 2.04 -17.55
N THR A 7 4.77 3.17 -17.79
CA THR A 7 5.42 3.93 -16.70
C THR A 7 4.66 5.24 -16.41
N TYR A 8 4.53 5.59 -15.13
CA TYR A 8 3.75 6.73 -14.66
C TYR A 8 4.50 7.52 -13.59
N LEU A 9 4.06 8.76 -13.36
CA LEU A 9 4.56 9.63 -12.30
C LEU A 9 3.46 9.83 -11.25
N LEU A 10 3.82 9.67 -9.98
CA LEU A 10 2.99 10.05 -8.84
C LEU A 10 3.62 11.26 -8.17
N LYS A 11 2.82 12.31 -7.98
CA LYS A 11 3.22 13.53 -7.26
C LYS A 11 2.14 13.87 -6.24
N LEU A 12 2.53 14.08 -4.99
CA LEU A 12 1.62 14.61 -3.98
C LEU A 12 1.54 16.13 -4.12
N VAL A 13 0.32 16.66 -4.07
CA VAL A 13 0.05 18.10 -4.15
C VAL A 13 -0.47 18.53 -2.79
N ASN A 14 0.23 19.47 -2.15
CA ASN A 14 -0.11 20.03 -0.84
C ASN A 14 -0.45 18.96 0.22
N PRO A 15 0.46 17.99 0.50
CA PRO A 15 0.20 16.98 1.52
C PRO A 15 0.17 17.62 2.92
N GLU A 16 -0.81 17.21 3.71
CA GLU A 16 -0.94 17.59 5.12
C GLU A 16 -0.84 16.34 6.00
N ILE A 17 -0.11 16.44 7.10
CA ILE A 17 0.05 15.35 8.06
C ILE A 17 -0.69 15.72 9.33
N PHE A 18 -1.45 14.76 9.85
CA PHE A 18 -2.21 14.90 11.09
C PHE A 18 -1.80 13.82 12.08
N GLU A 19 -1.87 14.18 13.36
CA GLU A 19 -1.71 13.28 14.48
C GLU A 19 -3.08 13.02 15.12
N TYR A 20 -3.24 11.80 15.64
CA TYR A 20 -4.42 11.38 16.37
C TYR A 20 -3.98 10.79 17.71
N SER A 21 -4.40 11.42 18.81
CA SER A 21 -3.94 11.07 20.16
C SER A 21 -5.09 10.98 21.19
N GLY A 22 -6.32 10.74 20.73
CA GLY A 22 -7.53 10.75 21.57
C GLY A 22 -8.37 9.47 21.54
N VAL A 23 -9.56 9.55 22.13
CA VAL A 23 -10.56 8.48 22.24
C VAL A 23 -11.32 8.34 20.93
N TRP A 24 -11.14 7.21 20.24
CA TRP A 24 -11.86 6.90 19.01
C TRP A 24 -13.35 6.61 19.28
N PRO A 25 -14.30 7.12 18.47
CA PRO A 25 -14.15 7.98 17.27
C PRO A 25 -14.40 9.49 17.57
N LYS A 26 -14.23 9.94 18.81
CA LYS A 26 -14.71 11.25 19.28
C LYS A 26 -13.73 12.39 19.04
N ASP A 27 -12.46 12.15 19.32
CA ASP A 27 -11.47 13.23 19.31
C ASP A 27 -11.01 13.58 17.89
N PRO A 28 -10.61 14.85 17.64
CA PRO A 28 -10.23 15.29 16.31
C PRO A 28 -8.78 14.92 15.98
N PHE A 29 -8.49 14.91 14.68
CA PHE A 29 -7.13 14.94 14.16
C PHE A 29 -6.51 16.34 14.34
N VAL A 30 -5.25 16.41 14.78
CA VAL A 30 -4.52 17.66 14.99
C VAL A 30 -3.42 17.81 13.93
N PRO A 31 -3.30 18.96 13.24
CA PRO A 31 -2.25 19.15 12.23
C PRO A 31 -0.83 19.05 12.81
N ALA A 32 0.00 18.22 12.19
CA ALA A 32 1.41 18.04 12.54
C ALA A 32 2.29 19.01 11.71
N ALA A 33 2.19 20.32 11.97
CA ALA A 33 2.81 21.35 11.14
C ALA A 33 4.34 21.22 11.01
N LYS A 34 5.03 20.87 12.11
CA LYS A 34 6.48 20.65 12.12
C LYS A 34 6.89 19.49 11.21
N LEU A 35 6.19 18.36 11.32
CA LEU A 35 6.47 17.17 10.51
C LEU A 35 6.11 17.40 9.04
N THR A 36 4.96 18.05 8.78
CA THR A 36 4.53 18.44 7.44
C THR A 36 5.59 19.30 6.77
N SER A 37 6.08 20.36 7.44
CA SER A 37 7.14 21.23 6.93
C SER A 37 8.46 20.48 6.70
N ALA A 38 8.82 19.55 7.60
CA ALA A 38 10.07 18.79 7.48
C ALA A 38 10.11 17.85 6.26
N LEU A 39 8.95 17.33 5.86
CA LEU A 39 8.83 16.37 4.75
C LEU A 39 8.30 16.99 3.45
N ALA A 40 7.78 18.22 3.48
CA ALA A 40 7.12 18.88 2.34
C ALA A 40 7.97 18.89 1.05
N ALA A 41 9.26 19.20 1.18
CA ALA A 41 10.17 19.24 0.05
C ALA A 41 10.30 17.86 -0.62
N GLN A 42 10.40 16.79 0.17
CA GLN A 42 10.52 15.42 -0.34
C GLN A 42 9.22 14.94 -0.99
N PHE A 43 8.05 15.21 -0.38
CA PHE A 43 6.76 14.84 -0.96
C PHE A 43 6.42 15.59 -2.24
N SER A 44 7.01 16.77 -2.46
CA SER A 44 6.85 17.53 -3.69
C SER A 44 7.64 16.94 -4.87
N ILE A 45 8.60 16.04 -4.60
CA ILE A 45 9.39 15.35 -5.63
C ILE A 45 8.54 14.21 -6.21
N PRO A 46 8.26 14.21 -7.53
CA PRO A 46 7.52 13.13 -8.14
C PRO A 46 8.34 11.83 -8.12
N ILE A 47 7.67 10.72 -7.85
CA ILE A 47 8.23 9.37 -8.01
C ILE A 47 7.72 8.74 -9.29
N LYS A 48 8.52 7.86 -9.88
CA LYS A 48 8.17 7.13 -11.10
C LYS A 48 7.85 5.68 -10.76
N PHE A 49 6.84 5.09 -11.35
CA PHE A 49 6.49 3.68 -11.12
C PHE A 49 5.98 3.00 -12.38
N GLU A 50 6.19 1.69 -12.45
CA GLU A 50 5.60 0.83 -13.49
C GLU A 50 4.18 0.44 -13.07
N TYR A 51 3.24 0.47 -14.02
CA TYR A 51 1.86 0.06 -13.79
C TYR A 51 1.24 -0.56 -15.03
N ALA A 52 0.95 -1.86 -14.98
CA ALA A 52 0.38 -2.59 -16.09
C ALA A 52 -0.73 -3.53 -15.60
N ARG A 53 -1.92 -3.42 -16.21
CA ARG A 53 -3.06 -4.31 -15.93
C ARG A 53 -3.38 -4.46 -14.43
N GLY A 54 -3.35 -3.36 -13.69
CA GLY A 54 -3.64 -3.37 -12.26
C GLY A 54 -2.43 -3.71 -11.37
N VAL A 55 -1.28 -4.07 -11.92
CA VAL A 55 -0.10 -4.44 -11.14
C VAL A 55 0.88 -3.29 -11.09
N VAL A 56 1.25 -2.89 -9.88
CA VAL A 56 2.34 -1.96 -9.58
C VAL A 56 3.66 -2.73 -9.64
N GLY A 57 4.57 -2.29 -10.50
CA GLY A 57 5.90 -2.85 -10.67
C GLY A 57 6.95 -2.07 -9.90
N LYS A 58 8.11 -1.83 -10.55
CA LYS A 58 9.23 -1.12 -9.90
C LYS A 58 8.88 0.33 -9.61
N VAL A 59 9.36 0.82 -8.46
CA VAL A 59 9.23 2.21 -8.04
C VAL A 59 10.61 2.85 -8.03
N PHE A 60 10.74 4.01 -8.65
CA PHE A 60 11.97 4.78 -8.79
C PHE A 60 11.79 6.15 -8.16
N ALA A 61 12.69 6.51 -7.26
CA ALA A 61 12.73 7.82 -6.61
C ALA A 61 14.15 8.39 -6.66
N PRO A 62 14.33 9.72 -6.75
CA PRO A 62 15.63 10.35 -6.60
C PRO A 62 16.23 10.10 -5.21
N THR A 63 17.56 10.16 -5.09
CA THR A 63 18.28 9.99 -3.81
C THR A 63 17.90 11.02 -2.73
N ALA A 64 17.32 12.16 -3.13
CA ALA A 64 16.79 13.17 -2.22
C ALA A 64 15.50 12.74 -1.50
N VAL A 65 14.81 11.69 -1.96
CA VAL A 65 13.62 11.15 -1.32
C VAL A 65 14.05 10.05 -0.35
N SER A 66 13.81 10.27 0.94
CA SER A 66 14.10 9.27 1.98
C SER A 66 13.23 8.01 1.84
N GLU A 67 13.73 6.91 2.38
CA GLU A 67 12.99 5.64 2.41
C GLU A 67 11.64 5.77 3.13
N THR A 68 11.55 6.62 4.16
CA THR A 68 10.29 6.90 4.86
C THR A 68 9.26 7.53 3.93
N VAL A 69 9.64 8.56 3.17
CA VAL A 69 8.73 9.21 2.21
C VAL A 69 8.39 8.26 1.05
N LEU A 70 9.35 7.46 0.59
CA LEU A 70 9.12 6.44 -0.42
C LEU A 70 8.12 5.37 0.05
N ASN A 71 8.20 4.95 1.31
CA ASN A 71 7.27 3.99 1.90
C ASN A 71 5.83 4.53 2.02
N VAL A 72 5.66 5.84 2.24
CA VAL A 72 4.34 6.49 2.15
C VAL A 72 3.80 6.39 0.71
N HIS A 73 4.63 6.65 -0.31
CA HIS A 73 4.22 6.47 -1.70
C HIS A 73 3.88 5.00 -2.01
N ARG A 74 4.66 4.03 -1.50
CA ARG A 74 4.33 2.59 -1.63
C ARG A 74 2.97 2.26 -0.99
N GLY A 75 2.66 2.86 0.16
CA GLY A 75 1.34 2.73 0.80
C GLY A 75 0.20 3.23 -0.09
N ILE A 76 0.37 4.37 -0.75
CA ILE A 76 -0.61 4.92 -1.71
C ILE A 76 -0.71 4.02 -2.95
N LEU A 77 0.42 3.62 -3.54
CA LEU A 77 0.45 2.75 -4.72
C LEU A 77 -0.17 1.38 -4.44
N ASN A 78 -0.10 0.88 -3.21
CA ASN A 78 -0.73 -0.38 -2.81
C ASN A 78 -2.26 -0.38 -2.98
N ILE A 79 -2.91 0.80 -3.01
CA ILE A 79 -4.33 0.94 -3.35
C ILE A 79 -4.57 0.60 -4.82
N LEU A 80 -3.61 0.92 -5.70
CA LEU A 80 -3.71 0.67 -7.15
C LEU A 80 -3.36 -0.77 -7.53
N GLN A 81 -2.78 -1.55 -6.60
CA GLN A 81 -2.46 -2.96 -6.79
C GLN A 81 -3.75 -3.79 -6.84
N LEU A 82 -4.19 -4.15 -8.03
CA LEU A 82 -5.46 -4.81 -8.31
C LEU A 82 -5.26 -5.92 -9.37
N ASN A 83 -4.99 -7.16 -8.94
CA ASN A 83 -4.92 -8.31 -9.86
C ASN A 83 -6.32 -8.82 -10.23
N ILE A 84 -7.03 -8.06 -11.06
CA ILE A 84 -8.39 -8.39 -11.51
C ILE A 84 -8.34 -9.53 -12.54
N LYS A 85 -9.02 -10.65 -12.23
CA LYS A 85 -9.24 -11.73 -13.19
C LYS A 85 -10.53 -11.47 -13.97
N LYS A 86 -10.47 -11.58 -15.30
CA LYS A 86 -11.65 -11.41 -16.17
C LYS A 86 -12.65 -12.58 -16.10
N THR A 87 -12.24 -13.73 -15.55
CA THR A 87 -12.98 -14.99 -15.61
C THR A 87 -13.62 -15.39 -14.29
N GLN A 88 -13.32 -14.68 -13.19
CA GLN A 88 -13.70 -15.08 -11.85
C GLN A 88 -14.17 -13.86 -11.05
N ASN A 89 -15.38 -13.97 -10.47
CA ASN A 89 -15.93 -12.92 -9.63
C ASN A 89 -15.54 -13.07 -8.15
N VAL A 90 -15.24 -14.29 -7.70
CA VAL A 90 -14.74 -14.56 -6.36
C VAL A 90 -13.53 -15.46 -6.49
N TYR A 91 -12.39 -15.02 -5.95
CA TYR A 91 -11.16 -15.79 -6.01
C TYR A 91 -10.16 -15.34 -4.94
N GLU A 92 -9.16 -16.19 -4.72
CA GLU A 92 -8.01 -15.90 -3.88
C GLU A 92 -6.70 -16.07 -4.66
N LEU A 93 -5.68 -15.34 -4.23
CA LEU A 93 -4.32 -15.45 -4.72
C LEU A 93 -3.32 -14.91 -3.69
N GLN A 94 -2.05 -15.25 -3.87
CA GLN A 94 -0.96 -14.58 -3.18
C GLN A 94 -0.60 -13.31 -3.95
N GLU A 95 -0.68 -12.16 -3.29
CA GLU A 95 -0.48 -10.87 -3.93
C GLU A 95 0.56 -10.04 -3.19
N ALA A 96 1.53 -9.52 -3.94
CA ALA A 96 2.52 -8.56 -3.44
C ALA A 96 1.85 -7.24 -3.02
N GLY A 97 2.40 -6.59 -2.02
CA GLY A 97 1.95 -5.30 -1.53
C GLY A 97 2.93 -4.68 -0.55
N ALA A 98 2.57 -3.55 0.04
CA ALA A 98 3.43 -2.81 0.98
C ALA A 98 3.83 -3.62 2.23
N GLN A 99 3.06 -4.65 2.60
CA GLN A 99 3.32 -5.54 3.75
C GLN A 99 4.01 -6.86 3.37
N GLY A 100 4.30 -7.08 2.08
CA GLY A 100 4.82 -8.34 1.55
C GLY A 100 3.84 -9.07 0.63
N VAL A 101 4.07 -10.36 0.43
CA VAL A 101 3.25 -11.23 -0.43
C VAL A 101 2.30 -12.04 0.45
N CYS A 102 1.01 -11.67 0.42
CA CYS A 102 0.01 -12.25 1.31
C CYS A 102 -1.25 -12.71 0.58
N LYS A 103 -1.93 -13.67 1.20
CA LYS A 103 -3.21 -14.21 0.74
C LYS A 103 -4.23 -13.08 0.65
N THR A 104 -4.79 -12.91 -0.54
CA THR A 104 -5.70 -11.81 -0.86
C THR A 104 -6.95 -12.39 -1.51
N HIS A 105 -8.10 -11.99 -0.99
CA HIS A 105 -9.42 -12.37 -1.46
C HIS A 105 -10.04 -11.23 -2.25
N TYR A 106 -10.61 -11.55 -3.40
CA TYR A 106 -11.35 -10.64 -4.26
C TYR A 106 -12.80 -11.10 -4.37
N VAL A 107 -13.71 -10.13 -4.28
CA VAL A 107 -15.13 -10.27 -4.60
C VAL A 107 -15.51 -9.13 -5.54
N ILE A 108 -15.95 -9.48 -6.74
CA ILE A 108 -16.36 -8.56 -7.80
C ILE A 108 -17.86 -8.76 -8.02
N SER A 109 -18.60 -7.67 -7.99
CA SER A 109 -20.02 -7.63 -8.36
C SER A 109 -20.23 -6.56 -9.42
N GLU A 110 -21.01 -6.88 -10.43
CA GLU A 110 -21.27 -5.98 -11.56
C GLU A 110 -22.62 -5.28 -11.38
N ASP A 111 -22.63 -3.97 -11.52
CA ASP A 111 -23.84 -3.18 -11.63
C ASP A 111 -24.01 -2.77 -13.10
N ALA A 112 -24.59 -3.68 -13.88
CA ALA A 112 -24.76 -3.52 -15.32
C ALA A 112 -25.62 -2.30 -15.70
N LYS A 113 -26.51 -1.86 -14.81
CA LYS A 113 -27.36 -0.69 -15.04
C LYS A 113 -26.58 0.62 -14.98
N ALA A 114 -25.53 0.66 -14.14
CA ALA A 114 -24.68 1.83 -13.95
C ALA A 114 -23.30 1.68 -14.60
N GLU A 115 -23.10 0.66 -15.46
CA GLU A 115 -21.85 0.36 -16.17
C GLU A 115 -20.61 0.37 -15.25
N ARG A 116 -20.74 -0.15 -14.02
CA ARG A 116 -19.68 -0.14 -13.00
C ARG A 116 -19.49 -1.49 -12.33
N ILE A 117 -18.29 -1.69 -11.80
CA ILE A 117 -17.98 -2.85 -10.96
C ILE A 117 -17.76 -2.41 -9.51
N HIS A 118 -18.23 -3.22 -8.59
CA HIS A 118 -17.96 -3.13 -7.16
C HIS A 118 -16.95 -4.21 -6.81
N LEU A 119 -15.72 -3.78 -6.52
CA LEU A 119 -14.62 -4.65 -6.12
C LEU A 119 -14.38 -4.51 -4.62
N THR A 120 -14.44 -5.64 -3.92
CA THR A 120 -13.99 -5.76 -2.53
C THR A 120 -12.74 -6.62 -2.51
N LYS A 121 -11.68 -6.09 -1.90
CA LYS A 121 -10.40 -6.75 -1.72
C LYS A 121 -10.09 -6.82 -0.22
N SER A 122 -9.78 -8.01 0.28
CA SER A 122 -9.31 -8.21 1.65
C SER A 122 -8.01 -8.98 1.64
N LYS A 123 -7.08 -8.63 2.52
CA LYS A 123 -5.77 -9.27 2.63
C LYS A 123 -5.62 -9.87 4.03
N ASP A 124 -5.32 -11.15 4.08
CA ASP A 124 -5.01 -11.86 5.32
C ASP A 124 -3.51 -11.67 5.62
N LEU A 125 -3.20 -10.78 6.55
CA LEU A 125 -1.82 -10.47 6.97
C LEU A 125 -1.20 -11.53 7.88
N ASN A 126 -1.97 -12.55 8.28
CA ASN A 126 -1.45 -13.71 8.99
C ASN A 126 -1.04 -14.84 8.05
N ASN A 127 -1.47 -14.78 6.78
CA ASN A 127 -1.18 -15.78 5.76
C ASN A 127 -0.36 -15.17 4.62
N CYS A 128 0.96 -15.02 4.84
CA CYS A 128 1.90 -14.44 3.89
C CYS A 128 3.00 -15.43 3.50
N GLN A 129 3.27 -15.54 2.19
CA GLN A 129 4.47 -16.23 1.68
C GLN A 129 5.74 -15.48 2.08
N GLU A 130 5.67 -14.15 2.02
CA GLU A 130 6.74 -13.25 2.44
C GLU A 130 6.11 -12.12 3.24
N ARG A 131 6.55 -11.94 4.49
CA ARG A 131 6.07 -10.86 5.35
C ARG A 131 7.21 -9.90 5.63
N ILE A 132 6.98 -8.62 5.36
CA ILE A 132 7.96 -7.57 5.64
C ILE A 132 7.83 -7.20 7.11
N MET A 133 8.77 -7.65 7.92
CA MET A 133 8.87 -7.34 9.35
C MET A 133 10.33 -7.19 9.77
N LYS A 134 10.56 -6.49 10.88
CA LYS A 134 11.87 -6.38 11.50
C LYS A 134 11.72 -6.57 13.00
N ASP A 135 12.20 -7.70 13.50
CA ASP A 135 12.17 -8.02 14.92
C ASP A 135 13.51 -7.69 15.58
N PHE A 136 13.45 -7.27 16.84
CA PHE A 136 14.62 -7.02 17.68
C PHE A 136 14.44 -7.76 19.00
N GLY A 137 15.51 -8.41 19.49
CA GLY A 137 15.49 -9.10 20.79
C GLY A 137 14.88 -10.51 20.79
N LEU A 138 14.51 -11.05 19.63
CA LEU A 138 13.95 -12.41 19.49
C LEU A 138 15.01 -13.49 19.18
N ALA A 139 16.30 -13.18 19.28
CA ALA A 139 17.37 -14.09 18.90
C ALA A 139 17.38 -15.42 19.68
N TYR A 140 16.83 -15.43 20.89
CA TYR A 140 16.77 -16.60 21.78
C TYR A 140 15.35 -17.17 21.93
N THR A 141 14.37 -16.69 21.17
CA THR A 141 13.00 -17.21 21.23
C THR A 141 12.84 -18.41 20.32
N GLU A 142 12.10 -19.41 20.77
CA GLU A 142 11.79 -20.61 19.98
C GLU A 142 10.33 -20.59 19.53
N LYS A 143 10.09 -21.13 18.34
CA LYS A 143 8.73 -21.26 17.82
C LYS A 143 8.03 -22.44 18.49
N CYS A 144 7.08 -22.17 19.38
CA CYS A 144 6.18 -23.18 19.92
C CYS A 144 4.97 -23.38 19.00
N VAL A 145 4.92 -24.49 18.27
CA VAL A 145 3.81 -24.80 17.35
C VAL A 145 2.52 -25.10 18.11
N GLU A 146 2.59 -25.82 19.22
CA GLU A 146 1.43 -26.18 20.05
C GLU A 146 0.75 -24.94 20.67
N CYS A 147 1.52 -23.88 20.94
CA CYS A 147 1.03 -22.63 21.50
C CYS A 147 0.32 -21.71 20.48
N GLN A 148 0.44 -22.03 19.19
CA GLN A 148 -0.13 -21.24 18.08
C GLN A 148 -1.37 -21.89 17.46
N GLN A 149 -1.81 -23.03 18.02
CA GLN A 149 -3.08 -23.71 17.69
C GLN A 149 -4.23 -23.10 18.50
#